data_AF-A0A844Z0Z2-F1
#
_entry.id   AF-A0A844Z0Z2-F1
#
_cell.length_a   1.000
_cell.length_b   1.000
_cell.length_c   1.000
_cell.angle_alpha   90.00
_cell.angle_beta   90.00
_cell.angle_gamma   90.00
#
_symmetry.space_group_name_H-M   'P 1'
#
loop_
_entity.id
_entity.type
_entity.pdbx_description
1 polymer ?
#
loop_
_entity_poly.entity_id
_entity_poly.type
_entity_poly.pdbx_seq_one_letter_code
_entity_poly.pdbx_strand_id
1 'polypeptide(L)'
;MEFVKLVTETKTMKTFRILGASALFASAMALAACDSAQENAVEDSAEAIDEAAEMQADSIEDATDGTGMEEAGEAQADAIEAEGEATKDAMEDAADEMDNNLPQ
;
A
#
# COMPACT_ATOMS: atom_id res chain seq x y z
N MET A 1 -37.86 -14.42 9.61
CA MET A 1 -37.04 -15.37 8.82
C MET A 1 -36.75 -14.75 7.46
N GLU A 2 -35.84 -13.76 7.37
CA GLU A 2 -35.49 -13.14 6.07
C GLU A 2 -34.04 -12.63 5.95
N PHE A 3 -33.16 -12.93 6.92
CA PHE A 3 -31.75 -12.51 6.86
C PHE A 3 -30.78 -13.58 6.33
N VAL A 4 -31.26 -14.79 6.03
CA VAL A 4 -30.41 -15.92 5.63
C VAL A 4 -30.25 -16.04 4.10
N LYS A 5 -31.01 -15.29 3.30
CA LYS A 5 -31.04 -15.47 1.84
C LYS A 5 -29.97 -14.68 1.07
N LEU A 6 -29.17 -13.84 1.73
CA LEU A 6 -28.11 -13.06 1.06
C LEU A 6 -26.73 -13.73 1.09
N VAL A 7 -26.56 -14.82 1.85
CA VAL A 7 -25.28 -15.54 1.98
C VAL A 7 -25.18 -16.74 1.01
N THR A 8 -26.25 -17.05 0.28
CA THR A 8 -26.34 -18.23 -0.61
C THR A 8 -26.11 -17.93 -2.10
N GLU A 9 -25.45 -16.83 -2.44
CA GLU A 9 -24.93 -16.58 -3.81
C GLU A 9 -23.45 -16.18 -3.80
N THR A 10 -22.65 -16.86 -2.96
CA THR A 10 -21.17 -16.83 -3.01
C THR A 10 -20.59 -17.63 -4.18
N LYS A 11 -21.21 -17.57 -5.36
CA LYS A 11 -20.74 -18.26 -6.57
C LYS A 11 -20.47 -17.33 -7.74
N THR A 12 -19.98 -16.12 -7.50
CA THR A 12 -19.24 -15.33 -8.52
C THR A 12 -18.34 -14.27 -7.88
N MET A 13 -17.76 -14.55 -6.72
CA MET A 13 -16.83 -13.64 -6.05
C MET A 13 -15.41 -13.84 -6.61
N LYS A 14 -15.23 -13.58 -7.91
CA LYS A 14 -13.91 -13.56 -8.56
C LYS A 14 -13.64 -12.27 -9.36
N THR A 15 -14.51 -11.27 -9.23
CA THR A 15 -14.40 -10.01 -10.00
C THR A 15 -14.86 -8.77 -9.21
N PHE A 16 -14.71 -8.77 -7.88
CA PHE A 16 -14.99 -7.57 -7.07
C PHE A 16 -13.74 -7.20 -6.26
N ARG A 17 -12.68 -6.83 -6.98
CA ARG A 17 -11.47 -6.17 -6.43
C ARG A 17 -11.24 -4.78 -7.04
N ILE A 18 -12.18 -4.25 -7.83
CA ILE A 18 -11.96 -3.00 -8.59
C ILE A 18 -13.19 -2.07 -8.47
N LEU A 19 -13.70 -1.82 -7.27
CA LEU A 19 -14.76 -0.81 -7.06
C LEU A 19 -14.75 -0.20 -5.65
N GLY A 20 -13.59 -0.20 -4.98
CA GLY A 20 -13.41 0.40 -3.66
C GLY A 20 -12.51 1.63 -3.61
N ALA A 21 -11.75 1.91 -4.67
CA ALA A 21 -10.72 2.98 -4.67
C ALA A 21 -11.18 4.29 -5.37
N SER A 22 -12.26 4.28 -6.13
CA SER A 22 -12.65 5.42 -6.98
C SER A 22 -13.49 6.50 -6.28
N ALA A 23 -14.08 6.21 -5.12
CA ALA A 23 -14.91 7.18 -4.39
C ALA A 23 -14.10 8.17 -3.54
N LEU A 24 -12.89 7.81 -3.12
CA LEU A 24 -11.97 8.72 -2.43
C LEU A 24 -11.35 9.74 -3.39
N PHE A 25 -11.15 9.33 -4.66
CA PHE A 25 -10.56 10.16 -5.71
C PHE A 25 -11.46 11.35 -6.11
N ALA A 26 -12.78 11.18 -6.08
CA ALA A 26 -13.73 12.24 -6.46
C ALA A 26 -13.78 13.40 -5.45
N SER A 27 -13.50 13.15 -4.16
CA SER A 27 -13.36 14.21 -3.13
C SER A 27 -11.98 14.86 -3.11
N ALA A 28 -10.96 14.22 -3.71
CA ALA A 28 -9.62 14.79 -3.84
C ALA A 28 -9.54 15.88 -4.93
N MET A 29 -10.42 15.86 -5.93
CA MET A 29 -10.51 16.90 -6.97
C MET A 29 -10.98 18.27 -6.46
N ALA A 30 -11.61 18.35 -5.28
CA ALA A 30 -11.89 19.64 -4.62
C ALA A 30 -10.66 20.19 -3.86
N LEU A 31 -9.60 19.40 -3.73
CA LEU A 31 -8.32 19.71 -3.14
C LEU A 31 -7.19 19.79 -4.20
N ALA A 32 -7.51 19.76 -5.49
CA ALA A 32 -6.56 19.84 -6.61
C ALA A 32 -5.98 21.26 -6.83
N ALA A 33 -5.85 22.05 -5.75
CA ALA A 33 -5.38 23.43 -5.79
C ALA A 33 -4.35 23.75 -4.68
N CYS A 34 -3.71 22.73 -4.09
CA CYS A 34 -2.53 22.92 -3.25
C CYS A 34 -1.39 22.06 -3.80
N ASP A 35 -0.82 22.58 -4.88
CA ASP A 35 0.27 22.20 -5.79
C ASP A 35 1.60 21.71 -5.16
N SER A 36 1.58 21.21 -3.92
CA SER A 36 2.75 20.70 -3.19
C SER A 36 2.35 19.88 -1.96
N ALA A 37 1.19 20.15 -1.35
CA ALA A 37 0.78 19.44 -0.13
C ALA A 37 0.21 18.04 -0.41
N GLN A 38 -0.23 17.77 -1.63
CA GLN A 38 -0.81 16.47 -2.01
C GLN A 38 0.26 15.48 -2.46
N GLU A 39 1.23 15.92 -3.28
CA GLU A 39 2.45 15.17 -3.61
C GLU A 39 3.20 14.79 -2.34
N ASN A 40 3.59 15.78 -1.51
CA ASN A 40 4.24 15.53 -0.23
C ASN A 40 3.42 14.60 0.67
N ALA A 41 2.09 14.68 0.69
CA ALA A 41 1.28 13.77 1.51
C ALA A 41 1.26 12.33 0.98
N VAL A 42 1.41 12.14 -0.33
CA VAL A 42 1.53 10.83 -0.96
C VAL A 42 2.92 10.26 -0.73
N GLU A 43 3.97 11.07 -0.91
CA GLU A 43 5.36 10.71 -0.57
C GLU A 43 5.51 10.38 0.92
N ASP A 44 4.99 11.22 1.83
CA ASP A 44 4.99 10.97 3.29
C ASP A 44 4.27 9.64 3.62
N SER A 45 3.21 9.32 2.88
CA SER A 45 2.48 8.06 3.06
C SER A 45 3.27 6.87 2.51
N ALA A 46 4.00 7.04 1.41
CA ALA A 46 4.86 6.04 0.80
C ALA A 46 6.04 5.70 1.74
N GLU A 47 6.73 6.73 2.24
CA GLU A 47 7.80 6.62 3.23
C GLU A 47 7.32 5.90 4.51
N ALA A 48 6.13 6.26 5.02
CA ALA A 48 5.58 5.61 6.21
C ALA A 48 5.24 4.13 6.01
N ILE A 49 4.93 3.70 4.77
CA ILE A 49 4.68 2.29 4.44
C ILE A 49 6.02 1.53 4.37
N ASP A 50 7.02 2.15 3.77
CA ASP A 50 8.39 1.64 3.66
C ASP A 50 9.00 1.42 5.05
N GLU A 51 8.99 2.45 5.91
CA GLU A 51 9.44 2.34 7.31
C GLU A 51 8.68 1.25 8.08
N ALA A 52 7.39 1.06 7.81
CA ALA A 52 6.61 0.00 8.46
C ALA A 52 7.01 -1.40 7.98
N ALA A 53 7.42 -1.53 6.72
CA ALA A 53 7.97 -2.76 6.16
C ALA A 53 9.36 -3.05 6.75
N GLU A 54 10.26 -2.06 6.78
CA GLU A 54 11.59 -2.16 7.41
C GLU A 54 11.47 -2.59 8.88
N MET A 55 10.63 -1.91 9.68
CA MET A 55 10.44 -2.29 11.09
C MET A 55 9.92 -3.73 11.27
N GLN A 56 9.13 -4.22 10.31
CA GLN A 56 8.63 -5.58 10.32
C GLN A 56 9.71 -6.59 9.92
N ALA A 57 10.53 -6.25 8.92
CA ALA A 57 11.71 -7.00 8.52
C ALA A 57 12.71 -7.12 9.67
N ASP A 58 13.10 -6.00 10.28
CA ASP A 58 13.95 -5.93 11.48
C ASP A 58 13.44 -6.84 12.60
N SER A 59 12.13 -6.79 12.87
CA SER A 59 11.53 -7.63 13.92
C SER A 59 11.64 -9.13 13.63
N ILE A 60 11.69 -9.53 12.36
CA ILE A 60 11.84 -10.93 11.93
C ILE A 60 13.30 -11.34 12.02
N GLU A 61 14.22 -10.49 11.57
CA GLU A 61 15.66 -10.73 11.69
C GLU A 61 16.05 -10.87 13.17
N ASP A 62 15.69 -9.91 14.02
CA ASP A 62 15.95 -9.95 15.47
C ASP A 62 15.36 -11.20 16.14
N ALA A 63 14.19 -11.66 15.69
CA ALA A 63 13.54 -12.85 16.25
C ALA A 63 14.20 -14.17 15.81
N THR A 64 14.94 -14.15 14.70
CA THR A 64 15.56 -15.34 14.10
C THR A 64 17.08 -15.36 14.21
N ASP A 65 17.71 -14.24 14.61
CA ASP A 65 19.14 -14.08 14.80
C ASP A 65 19.75 -15.16 15.72
N GLY A 66 20.81 -15.79 15.24
CA GLY A 66 21.53 -16.85 15.93
C GLY A 66 20.72 -18.13 16.16
N THR A 67 19.56 -18.27 15.51
CA THR A 67 18.74 -19.49 15.54
C THR A 67 18.95 -20.32 14.28
N GLY A 68 18.52 -21.59 14.28
CA GLY A 68 18.53 -22.41 13.08
C GLY A 68 17.54 -21.96 11.98
N MET A 69 16.83 -20.85 12.19
CA MET A 69 15.89 -20.25 11.25
C MET A 69 16.40 -18.94 10.65
N GLU A 70 17.61 -18.49 10.98
CA GLU A 70 18.22 -17.22 10.54
C GLU A 70 18.07 -17.00 9.03
N GLU A 71 18.53 -17.94 8.19
CA GLU A 71 18.44 -17.84 6.73
C GLU A 71 16.99 -17.79 6.19
N ALA A 72 16.03 -18.39 6.90
CA ALA A 72 14.62 -18.29 6.54
C ALA A 72 13.98 -16.98 7.03
N GLY A 73 14.49 -16.42 8.13
CA GLY A 73 14.11 -15.11 8.65
C GLY A 73 14.60 -13.99 7.76
N GLU A 74 15.89 -14.00 7.39
CA GLU A 74 16.50 -13.08 6.41
C GLU A 74 15.72 -13.11 5.08
N ALA A 75 15.47 -14.29 4.51
CA ALA A 75 14.71 -14.39 3.25
C ALA A 75 13.25 -13.88 3.36
N GLN A 76 12.67 -13.88 4.56
CA GLN A 76 11.34 -13.33 4.80
C GLN A 76 11.41 -11.80 4.98
N ALA A 77 12.41 -11.30 5.70
CA ALA A 77 12.70 -9.88 5.86
C ALA A 77 12.95 -9.20 4.50
N ASP A 78 13.85 -9.76 3.69
CA ASP A 78 14.13 -9.32 2.31
C ASP A 78 12.86 -9.21 1.47
N ALA A 79 11.94 -10.18 1.60
CA ALA A 79 10.72 -10.19 0.82
C ALA A 79 9.74 -9.08 1.25
N ILE A 80 9.75 -8.72 2.54
CA ILE A 80 8.92 -7.65 3.10
C ILE A 80 9.47 -6.29 2.72
N GLU A 81 10.79 -6.08 2.84
CA GLU A 81 11.46 -4.87 2.37
C GLU A 81 11.21 -4.65 0.88
N ALA A 82 11.41 -5.68 0.05
CA ALA A 82 11.16 -5.58 -1.39
C ALA A 82 9.69 -5.26 -1.74
N GLU A 83 8.71 -5.73 -0.96
CA GLU A 83 7.30 -5.36 -1.14
C GLU A 83 7.02 -3.92 -0.68
N GLY A 84 7.68 -3.47 0.39
CA GLY A 84 7.66 -2.09 0.88
C GLY A 84 8.20 -1.12 -0.16
N GLU A 85 9.43 -1.33 -0.62
CA GLU A 85 10.09 -0.53 -1.65
C GLU A 85 9.26 -0.47 -2.94
N ALA A 86 8.77 -1.62 -3.42
CA ALA A 86 7.95 -1.65 -4.64
C ALA A 86 6.62 -0.89 -4.48
N THR A 87 6.07 -0.82 -3.26
CA THR A 87 4.88 -0.03 -2.97
C THR A 87 5.21 1.45 -2.89
N LYS A 88 6.33 1.80 -2.28
CA LYS A 88 6.84 3.17 -2.22
C LYS A 88 7.10 3.72 -3.61
N ASP A 89 7.87 3.01 -4.43
CA ASP A 89 8.15 3.37 -5.84
C ASP A 89 6.86 3.63 -6.61
N ALA A 90 5.87 2.74 -6.49
CA ALA A 90 4.59 2.89 -7.20
C ALA A 90 3.78 4.10 -6.72
N MET A 91 3.96 4.54 -5.47
CA MET A 91 3.30 5.71 -4.90
C MET A 91 4.04 7.01 -5.24
N GLU A 92 5.37 7.01 -5.24
CA GLU A 92 6.21 8.11 -5.71
C GLU A 92 5.99 8.35 -7.21
N ASP A 93 6.00 7.31 -8.05
CA ASP A 93 5.69 7.41 -9.48
C ASP A 93 4.29 8.03 -9.70
N ALA A 94 3.31 7.63 -8.88
CA ALA A 94 1.97 8.21 -8.95
C ALA A 94 1.95 9.68 -8.51
N ALA A 95 2.75 10.06 -7.51
CA ALA A 95 2.93 11.45 -7.07
C ALA A 95 3.57 12.31 -8.16
N ASP A 96 4.64 11.82 -8.79
CA ASP A 96 5.31 12.45 -9.93
C ASP A 96 4.38 12.62 -11.14
N GLU A 97 3.52 11.65 -11.44
CA GLU A 97 2.52 11.76 -12.50
C GLU A 97 1.44 12.82 -12.19
N MET A 98 1.16 13.06 -10.91
CA MET A 98 0.25 14.12 -10.47
C MET A 98 0.87 15.51 -10.69
N ASP A 99 2.17 15.69 -10.40
CA ASP A 99 2.91 16.94 -10.66
C ASP A 99 3.07 17.21 -12.17
N ASN A 100 3.50 16.22 -12.94
CA ASN A 100 3.76 16.38 -14.37
C ASN A 100 2.50 16.66 -15.23
N ASN A 101 1.30 16.36 -14.73
CA ASN A 101 0.04 16.64 -15.43
C ASN A 101 -0.63 17.96 -14.99
N LEU A 102 -0.03 18.72 -14.09
CA LEU A 102 -0.47 20.07 -13.76
C LEU A 102 0.07 21.07 -14.80
N PRO A 103 -0.78 21.88 -15.46
CA PRO A 103 -0.31 23.03 -16.21
C PRO A 103 0.32 24.01 -15.23
N GLN A 104 1.66 24.06 -15.24
CA GLN A 104 2.51 25.02 -14.55
C GLN A 104 2.08 26.47 -14.85
#